data_AF-A0A2P8QV62-F1
#
_entry.id   AF-A0A2P8QV62-F1
#
_cell.length_a   1.000
_cell.length_b   1.000
_cell.length_c   1.000
_cell.angle_alpha   90.00
_cell.angle_beta   90.00
_cell.angle_gamma   90.00
#
_symmetry.space_group_name_H-M   'P 1'
#
loop_
_entity.id
_entity.type
_entity.pdbx_description
1 polymer ?
#
loop_
_entity_poly.entity_id
_entity_poly.type
_entity_poly.pdbx_seq_one_letter_code
_entity_poly.pdbx_strand_id
1 'polypeptide(L)'
;MTPEAIRIVTQLRREFYSLFATEMRVPVIITNSNSSASNPSIASWVDRQQRLNYVYIYVHLSPDELIPNRPFLLKLAINKGAGIATFTKQHQDYQKPNQRWYFELTLLPEEILDFLPWIVSLVQSHEKGFNSFALEPPHPFEVKMSHLPLSGDIWTQKAGQQASHTLVVQ
;
A
#
# COMPACT_ATOMS: atom_id res chain seq x y z
N MET A 1 -15.11 -10.74 5.89
CA MET A 1 -13.79 -11.03 6.47
C MET A 1 -13.99 -11.71 7.81
N THR A 2 -13.16 -12.68 8.16
CA THR A 2 -13.14 -13.24 9.51
C THR A 2 -12.65 -12.19 10.54
N PRO A 3 -13.02 -12.31 11.83
CA PRO A 3 -12.49 -11.46 12.90
C PRO A 3 -10.96 -11.48 12.98
N GLU A 4 -10.35 -12.62 12.70
CA GLU A 4 -8.89 -12.78 12.69
C GLU A 4 -8.23 -11.98 11.56
N ALA A 5 -8.78 -12.03 10.34
CA ALA A 5 -8.28 -11.22 9.23
C ALA A 5 -8.39 -9.71 9.53
N ILE A 6 -9.46 -9.27 10.19
CA ILE A 6 -9.62 -7.88 10.63
C ILE A 6 -8.52 -7.49 11.64
N ARG A 7 -8.23 -8.36 12.61
CA ARG A 7 -7.20 -8.15 13.63
C ARG A 7 -5.81 -8.01 12.98
N ILE A 8 -5.47 -8.91 12.07
CA ILE A 8 -4.20 -8.90 11.33
C ILE A 8 -4.05 -7.60 10.54
N VAL A 9 -5.05 -7.21 9.74
CA VAL A 9 -4.98 -5.96 8.94
C VAL A 9 -4.84 -4.74 9.83
N THR A 10 -5.56 -4.69 10.95
CA THR A 10 -5.51 -3.56 11.88
C THR A 10 -4.12 -3.42 12.50
N GLN A 11 -3.51 -4.53 12.93
CA GLN A 11 -2.16 -4.54 13.49
C GLN A 11 -1.12 -4.13 12.44
N LEU A 12 -1.16 -4.74 11.25
CA LEU A 12 -0.21 -4.47 10.18
C LEU A 12 -0.27 -3.01 9.71
N ARG A 13 -1.46 -2.42 9.56
CA ARG A 13 -1.60 -1.00 9.21
C ARG A 13 -0.94 -0.10 10.25
N ARG A 14 -1.23 -0.33 11.53
CA ARG A 14 -0.68 0.48 12.62
C ARG A 14 0.85 0.41 12.64
N GLU A 15 1.39 -0.79 12.55
CA GLU A 15 2.83 -1.04 12.58
C GLU A 15 3.53 -0.46 11.35
N PHE A 16 3.01 -0.77 10.15
CA PHE A 16 3.53 -0.26 8.90
C PHE A 16 3.54 1.28 8.87
N TYR A 17 2.44 1.94 9.18
CA TYR A 17 2.39 3.41 9.12
C TYR A 17 3.29 4.08 10.15
N SER A 18 3.40 3.51 11.35
CA SER A 18 4.30 4.01 12.39
C SER A 18 5.77 3.94 11.95
N LEU A 19 6.19 2.80 11.39
CA LEU A 19 7.53 2.60 10.88
C LEU A 19 7.78 3.44 9.63
N PHE A 20 6.81 3.52 8.71
CA PHE A 20 6.90 4.34 7.51
C PHE A 20 7.10 5.82 7.85
N ALA A 21 6.35 6.35 8.81
CA ALA A 21 6.52 7.72 9.30
C ALA A 21 7.92 7.97 9.89
N THR A 22 8.47 6.98 10.60
CA THR A 22 9.81 7.05 11.19
C THR A 22 10.90 7.10 10.11
N GLU A 23 10.77 6.27 9.06
CA GLU A 23 11.77 6.13 8.00
C GLU A 23 11.72 7.24 6.92
N MET A 24 10.56 7.88 6.73
CA MET A 24 10.35 8.86 5.65
C MET A 24 11.18 10.15 5.79
N ARG A 25 11.69 10.47 6.98
CA ARG A 25 12.47 11.70 7.29
C ARG A 25 11.79 13.02 6.89
N VAL A 26 10.49 12.99 6.63
CA VAL A 26 9.60 14.13 6.40
C VAL A 26 8.39 13.97 7.31
N PRO A 27 7.68 15.06 7.66
CA PRO A 27 6.45 14.95 8.43
C PRO A 27 5.43 14.06 7.70
N VAL A 28 5.03 12.97 8.36
CA VAL A 28 3.97 12.08 7.91
C VAL A 28 2.77 12.20 8.85
N ILE A 29 1.59 12.42 8.29
CA ILE A 29 0.33 12.47 9.03
C ILE A 29 -0.36 11.11 8.87
N ILE A 30 -0.63 10.45 9.99
CA ILE A 30 -1.36 9.19 10.03
C ILE A 30 -2.78 9.49 10.48
N THR A 31 -3.78 9.19 9.64
CA THR A 31 -5.17 9.28 10.07
C THR A 31 -5.64 7.91 10.54
N ASN A 32 -6.08 7.86 11.79
CA ASN A 32 -6.71 6.68 12.37
C ASN A 32 -8.21 6.83 12.16
N SER A 33 -8.75 6.19 11.14
CA SER A 33 -10.19 5.93 11.08
C SER A 33 -10.55 4.84 12.09
N ASN A 34 -11.68 5.00 12.78
CA ASN A 34 -12.19 3.97 13.68
C ASN A 34 -12.36 2.64 12.90
N SER A 35 -11.97 1.54 13.54
CA SER A 35 -11.88 0.16 13.03
C SER A 35 -13.16 -0.40 12.40
N SER A 36 -14.27 0.33 12.48
CA SER A 36 -15.61 -0.03 11.99
C SER A 36 -16.09 0.80 10.79
N ALA A 37 -15.37 1.83 10.34
CA ALA A 37 -15.82 2.72 9.27
C ALA A 37 -15.19 2.40 7.91
N SER A 38 -15.97 2.61 6.85
CA SER A 38 -15.68 2.49 5.42
C SER A 38 -14.46 3.25 4.88
N ASN A 39 -13.66 3.88 5.74
CA ASN A 39 -12.46 4.63 5.36
C ASN A 39 -11.24 3.91 5.94
N PRO A 40 -10.30 3.41 5.14
CA PRO A 40 -9.06 2.82 5.65
C PRO A 40 -8.17 3.91 6.29
N SER A 41 -7.41 3.54 7.32
CA SER A 41 -6.36 4.40 7.87
C SER A 41 -5.29 4.63 6.80
N ILE A 42 -4.71 5.83 6.78
CA ILE A 42 -3.80 6.31 5.73
C ILE A 42 -2.59 7.00 6.36
N ALA A 43 -1.45 6.97 5.66
CA ALA A 43 -0.31 7.82 5.95
C ALA A 43 -0.10 8.79 4.78
N SER A 44 0.00 10.09 5.06
CA SER A 44 0.15 11.15 4.06
C SER A 44 1.37 12.01 4.33
N TRP A 45 1.96 12.57 3.26
CA TRP A 45 3.07 13.49 3.36
C TRP A 45 3.05 14.49 2.20
N VAL A 46 3.74 15.61 2.38
CA VAL A 46 3.88 16.63 1.35
C VAL A 46 5.28 16.51 0.77
N ASP A 47 5.37 16.38 -0.56
CA ASP A 47 6.66 16.34 -1.23
C ASP A 47 7.26 17.76 -1.41
N ARG A 48 8.51 17.82 -1.87
CA ARG A 48 9.22 19.09 -2.12
C ARG A 48 8.53 20.00 -3.15
N GLN A 49 7.63 19.47 -3.95
CA GLN A 49 6.87 20.21 -4.96
C GLN A 49 5.51 20.69 -4.41
N GLN A 50 5.31 20.63 -3.09
CA GLN A 50 4.08 21.02 -2.39
C GLN A 50 2.86 20.19 -2.84
N ARG A 51 3.09 18.93 -3.22
CA ARG A 51 2.01 18.00 -3.59
C ARG A 51 1.75 17.03 -2.46
N LEU A 52 0.47 16.79 -2.22
CA LEU A 52 0.03 15.81 -1.24
C LEU A 52 0.19 14.40 -1.81
N ASN A 53 0.94 13.56 -1.11
CA ASN A 53 1.09 12.15 -1.39
C ASN A 53 0.49 11.33 -0.25
N TYR A 54 0.10 10.09 -0.55
CA TYR A 54 -0.46 9.20 0.45
C TYR A 54 -0.20 7.74 0.13
N VAL A 55 -0.06 6.94 1.19
CA VAL A 55 -0.02 5.49 1.16
C VAL A 55 -1.16 4.94 1.99
N TYR A 56 -1.82 3.90 1.48
CA TYR A 56 -2.81 3.16 2.25
C TYR A 56 -2.81 1.68 1.90
N ILE A 57 -3.14 0.87 2.89
CA ILE A 57 -3.20 -0.58 2.82
C ILE A 57 -4.66 -0.99 2.91
N TYR A 58 -5.12 -1.85 2.01
CA TYR A 58 -6.47 -2.37 2.03
C TYR A 58 -6.52 -3.84 1.64
N VAL A 59 -7.65 -4.47 1.93
CA VAL A 59 -7.84 -5.90 1.67
C VAL A 59 -8.19 -6.08 0.20
N HIS A 60 -7.41 -6.91 -0.50
CA HIS A 60 -7.67 -7.29 -1.87
C HIS A 60 -8.55 -8.54 -1.92
N LEU A 61 -8.14 -9.60 -1.22
CA LEU A 61 -8.91 -10.82 -0.99
C LEU A 61 -8.83 -11.18 0.49
N SER A 62 -9.90 -11.75 1.05
CA SER A 62 -9.87 -12.26 2.41
C SER A 62 -10.88 -13.39 2.63
N PRO A 63 -10.56 -14.34 3.53
CA PRO A 63 -11.51 -15.36 3.94
C PRO A 63 -12.71 -14.74 4.66
N ASP A 64 -13.88 -15.32 4.45
CA ASP A 64 -15.13 -14.99 5.13
C ASP A 64 -15.95 -16.25 5.39
N GLU A 65 -17.13 -16.11 5.99
CA GLU A 65 -17.99 -17.23 6.35
C GLU A 65 -18.47 -18.03 5.12
N LEU A 66 -18.55 -17.40 3.95
CA LEU A 66 -19.01 -18.02 2.72
C LEU A 66 -17.88 -18.73 1.97
N ILE A 67 -16.66 -18.17 2.02
CA ILE A 67 -15.47 -18.75 1.40
C ILE A 67 -14.30 -18.73 2.39
N PRO A 68 -14.24 -19.70 3.33
CA PRO A 68 -13.19 -19.76 4.35
C PRO A 68 -11.78 -19.96 3.77
N ASN A 69 -11.69 -20.59 2.59
CA ASN A 69 -10.43 -20.88 1.91
C ASN A 69 -10.01 -19.76 0.93
N ARG A 70 -10.71 -18.61 0.91
CA ARG A 70 -10.29 -17.50 0.05
C ARG A 70 -8.91 -17.00 0.49
N PRO A 71 -7.96 -16.80 -0.43
CA PRO A 71 -6.66 -16.23 -0.11
C PRO A 71 -6.79 -14.94 0.67
N PHE A 72 -5.87 -14.74 1.61
CA PHE A 72 -5.79 -13.49 2.35
C PHE A 72 -4.70 -12.63 1.74
N LEU A 73 -5.08 -11.68 0.88
CA LEU A 73 -4.18 -10.80 0.15
C LEU A 73 -4.45 -9.35 0.51
N LEU A 74 -3.38 -8.59 0.70
CA LEU A 74 -3.44 -7.15 0.92
C LEU A 74 -2.95 -6.41 -0.32
N LYS A 75 -3.40 -5.15 -0.45
CA LYS A 75 -2.88 -4.21 -1.43
C LYS A 75 -2.36 -2.97 -0.73
N LEU A 76 -1.12 -2.61 -1.03
CA LEU A 76 -0.50 -1.34 -0.67
C LEU A 76 -0.58 -0.42 -1.89
N ALA A 77 -1.21 0.73 -1.72
CA ALA A 77 -1.40 1.70 -2.78
C ALA A 77 -0.79 3.05 -2.39
N ILE A 78 -0.09 3.68 -3.34
CA ILE A 78 0.43 5.04 -3.26
C ILE A 78 -0.23 5.87 -4.35
N ASN A 79 -0.83 7.00 -3.98
CA ASN A 79 -1.46 7.96 -4.89
C ASN A 79 -2.54 7.40 -5.85
N LYS A 80 -3.03 6.17 -5.63
CA LYS A 80 -4.10 5.54 -6.43
C LYS A 80 -5.38 5.39 -5.61
N GLY A 81 -6.53 5.84 -6.16
CA GLY A 81 -7.87 5.44 -5.68
C GLY A 81 -8.32 5.98 -4.30
N ALA A 82 -9.66 6.03 -4.12
CA ALA A 82 -10.53 6.29 -2.95
C ALA A 82 -10.17 7.36 -1.89
N GLY A 83 -8.91 7.58 -1.52
CA GLY A 83 -8.50 8.58 -0.53
C GLY A 83 -8.77 10.03 -0.97
N ILE A 84 -8.86 10.29 -2.28
CA ILE A 84 -9.01 11.65 -2.81
C ILE A 84 -10.26 12.37 -2.23
N ALA A 85 -11.36 11.65 -2.00
CA ALA A 85 -12.63 12.25 -1.54
C ALA A 85 -12.65 12.60 -0.03
N THR A 86 -11.94 11.85 0.81
CA THR A 86 -11.91 12.04 2.27
C THR A 86 -10.75 12.93 2.73
N PHE A 87 -9.60 12.86 2.04
CA PHE A 87 -8.40 13.65 2.38
C PHE A 87 -8.57 15.14 2.11
N THR A 88 -9.34 15.50 1.06
CA THR A 88 -9.61 16.90 0.68
C THR A 88 -10.33 17.69 1.78
N LYS A 89 -10.93 17.04 2.79
CA LYS A 89 -11.58 17.72 3.92
C LYS A 89 -10.64 18.01 5.10
N GLN A 90 -9.57 17.24 5.29
CA GLN A 90 -8.65 17.40 6.44
C GLN A 90 -7.46 18.30 6.13
N HIS A 91 -6.95 18.27 4.90
CA HIS A 91 -5.97 19.24 4.43
C HIS A 91 -6.70 20.47 3.87
N GLN A 92 -7.20 21.33 4.77
CA GLN A 92 -7.88 22.58 4.41
C GLN A 92 -6.95 23.60 3.72
N ASP A 93 -5.64 23.39 3.78
CA ASP A 93 -4.64 24.22 3.09
C ASP A 93 -4.28 23.62 1.73
N TYR A 94 -4.95 24.07 0.67
CA TYR A 94 -4.55 24.20 -0.76
C TYR A 94 -3.53 23.22 -1.41
N GLN A 95 -3.26 22.03 -0.88
CA GLN A 95 -2.28 21.09 -1.42
C GLN A 95 -2.94 20.20 -2.47
N LYS A 96 -2.47 20.30 -3.72
CA LYS A 96 -2.98 19.47 -4.81
C LYS A 96 -2.50 18.01 -4.63
N PRO A 97 -3.37 17.00 -4.79
CA PRO A 97 -2.95 15.60 -4.82
C PRO A 97 -1.89 15.35 -5.89
N ASN A 98 -0.93 14.48 -5.59
CA ASN A 98 0.07 14.08 -6.56
C ASN A 98 -0.52 13.09 -7.58
N GLN A 99 -0.91 13.62 -8.73
CA GLN A 99 -1.46 12.83 -9.85
C GLN A 99 -0.38 12.38 -10.85
N ARG A 100 0.90 12.73 -10.63
CA ARG A 100 1.97 12.43 -11.61
C ARG A 100 2.40 10.97 -11.60
N TRP A 101 2.17 10.26 -10.50
CA TRP A 101 2.57 8.88 -10.35
C TRP A 101 1.69 8.18 -9.34
N TYR A 102 1.55 6.88 -9.50
CA TYR A 102 0.93 6.02 -8.52
C TYR A 102 1.63 4.66 -8.51
N PHE A 103 1.39 3.89 -7.46
CA PHE A 103 1.96 2.56 -7.31
C PHE A 103 0.97 1.66 -6.57
N GLU A 104 0.83 0.42 -7.01
CA GLU A 104 0.08 -0.60 -6.30
C GLU A 104 0.84 -1.92 -6.24
N LEU A 105 0.89 -2.50 -5.04
CA LEU A 105 1.47 -3.80 -4.78
C LEU A 105 0.47 -4.70 -4.06
N THR A 106 0.09 -5.80 -4.70
CA THR A 106 -0.63 -6.91 -4.08
C THR A 106 0.37 -7.91 -3.50
N LEU A 107 0.19 -8.27 -2.23
CA LEU A 107 1.15 -9.03 -1.44
C LEU A 107 0.46 -9.84 -0.34
N LEU A 108 1.19 -10.78 0.27
CA LEU A 108 0.73 -11.51 1.44
C LEU A 108 0.89 -10.68 2.72
N PRO A 109 0.00 -10.79 3.72
CA PRO A 109 0.08 -10.03 4.96
C PRO A 109 1.47 -10.05 5.63
N GLU A 110 2.12 -11.22 5.64
CA GLU A 110 3.45 -11.41 6.20
C GLU A 110 4.58 -10.69 5.44
N GLU A 111 4.38 -10.34 4.17
CA GLU A 111 5.40 -9.68 3.34
C GLU A 111 5.41 -8.15 3.55
N ILE A 112 4.34 -7.57 4.11
CA ILE A 112 4.11 -6.12 4.05
C ILE A 112 5.17 -5.29 4.77
N LEU A 113 5.67 -5.79 5.91
CA LEU A 113 6.67 -5.09 6.71
C LEU A 113 8.06 -5.24 6.08
N ASP A 114 8.35 -6.37 5.44
CA ASP A 114 9.60 -6.58 4.70
C ASP A 114 9.74 -5.57 3.55
N PHE A 115 8.63 -5.22 2.89
CA PHE A 115 8.59 -4.22 1.84
C PHE A 115 8.79 -2.78 2.31
N LEU A 116 8.73 -2.50 3.62
CA LEU A 116 8.77 -1.13 4.12
C LEU A 116 10.02 -0.35 3.70
N PRO A 117 11.27 -0.85 3.86
CA PRO A 117 12.46 -0.13 3.42
C PRO A 117 12.48 0.11 1.91
N TRP A 118 11.98 -0.86 1.14
CA TRP A 118 11.90 -0.76 -0.32
C TRP A 118 10.88 0.29 -0.75
N ILE A 119 9.70 0.35 -0.12
CA ILE A 119 8.66 1.35 -0.37
C ILE A 119 9.14 2.76 -0.02
N VAL A 120 9.83 2.93 1.11
CA VAL A 120 10.42 4.22 1.50
C VAL A 120 11.47 4.66 0.47
N SER A 121 12.35 3.74 0.06
CA SER A 121 13.34 4.00 -1.00
C SER A 121 12.67 4.38 -2.33
N LEU A 122 11.58 3.71 -2.71
CA LEU A 122 10.79 4.04 -3.91
C LEU A 122 10.28 5.49 -3.85
N VAL A 123 9.62 5.85 -2.74
CA VAL A 123 9.09 7.21 -2.54
C VAL A 123 10.21 8.25 -2.62
N GLN A 124 11.32 8.03 -1.90
CA GLN A 124 12.46 8.95 -1.86
C GLN A 124 13.19 9.07 -3.21
N SER A 125 13.26 7.98 -3.98
CA SER A 125 13.88 7.99 -5.31
C SER A 125 13.05 8.79 -6.31
N HIS A 126 11.73 8.64 -6.25
CA HIS A 126 10.81 9.41 -7.08
C HIS A 126 10.88 10.92 -6.77
N GLU A 127 11.02 11.33 -5.50
CA GLU A 127 11.21 12.74 -5.15
C GLU A 127 12.49 13.36 -5.72
N LYS A 128 13.53 12.55 -5.92
CA LYS A 128 14.81 12.98 -6.49
C LYS A 128 14.84 12.94 -8.02
N GLY A 129 13.73 12.55 -8.67
CA GLY A 129 13.65 12.44 -10.13
C GLY A 129 14.39 11.24 -10.70
N PHE A 130 14.79 10.27 -9.85
CA PHE A 130 15.44 9.06 -10.30
C PHE A 130 14.38 8.00 -10.63
N ASN A 131 14.45 7.46 -11.85
CA ASN A 131 13.65 6.32 -12.29
C ASN A 131 14.26 4.97 -11.87
N SER A 132 15.45 4.97 -11.24
CA SER A 132 16.16 3.78 -10.81
C SER A 132 15.93 3.50 -9.34
N PHE A 133 15.45 2.30 -9.04
CA PHE A 133 15.24 1.79 -7.69
C PHE A 133 16.61 1.54 -7.04
N ALA A 134 16.89 2.20 -5.92
CA ALA A 134 18.14 1.99 -5.20
C ALA A 134 18.21 0.62 -4.50
N LEU A 135 17.06 -0.04 -4.29
CA LEU A 135 16.94 -1.30 -3.59
C LEU A 135 16.20 -2.32 -4.46
N GLU A 136 16.67 -3.57 -4.43
CA GLU A 136 15.91 -4.70 -4.91
C GLU A 136 14.71 -4.95 -3.99
N PRO A 137 13.55 -5.39 -4.52
CA PRO A 137 12.43 -5.73 -3.67
C PRO A 137 12.77 -6.97 -2.81
N PRO A 138 12.31 -7.01 -1.56
CA PRO A 138 12.60 -8.09 -0.62
C PRO A 138 11.98 -9.43 -1.05
N HIS A 139 10.90 -9.39 -1.83
CA HIS A 139 10.24 -10.57 -2.39
C HIS A 139 10.13 -10.44 -3.90
N PRO A 140 10.26 -11.54 -4.66
CA PRO A 140 10.17 -11.51 -6.11
C PRO A 140 8.75 -11.15 -6.56
N PHE A 141 8.65 -10.41 -7.67
CA PHE A 141 7.39 -10.11 -8.33
C PHE A 141 7.06 -11.17 -9.39
N GLU A 142 5.78 -11.29 -9.73
CA GLU A 142 5.30 -12.20 -10.78
C GLU A 142 5.85 -11.82 -12.18
N VAL A 143 6.07 -10.53 -12.41
CA VAL A 143 6.60 -10.00 -13.68
C VAL A 143 8.05 -9.56 -13.50
N LYS A 144 8.92 -9.91 -14.47
CA LYS A 144 10.32 -9.45 -14.50
C LYS A 144 10.38 -7.92 -14.62
N MET A 145 11.00 -7.28 -13.63
CA MET A 145 11.15 -5.82 -13.52
C MET A 145 12.18 -5.23 -14.50
N SER A 146 11.94 -5.29 -15.81
CA SER A 146 12.80 -4.54 -16.75
C SER A 146 12.46 -3.05 -16.74
N HIS A 147 11.19 -2.67 -16.54
CA HIS A 147 10.74 -1.29 -16.40
C HIS A 147 9.53 -1.26 -15.46
N LEU A 148 9.65 -0.70 -14.25
CA LEU A 148 8.51 -0.53 -13.38
C LEU A 148 7.58 0.51 -14.01
N PRO A 149 6.38 0.14 -14.48
CA PRO A 149 5.43 1.16 -14.83
C PRO A 149 5.05 1.84 -13.51
N LEU A 150 5.26 3.15 -13.42
CA LEU A 150 4.66 4.03 -12.40
C LEU A 150 3.12 4.12 -12.56
N SER A 151 2.55 3.07 -13.15
CA SER A 151 1.17 2.91 -13.58
C SER A 151 0.85 1.42 -13.77
N GLY A 152 0.65 0.66 -12.70
CA GLY A 152 0.27 -0.75 -12.79
C GLY A 152 0.01 -1.42 -11.44
N ASP A 153 -0.66 -2.57 -11.50
CA ASP A 153 -0.87 -3.46 -10.36
C ASP A 153 0.25 -4.51 -10.37
N ILE A 154 1.15 -4.45 -9.39
CA ILE A 154 2.25 -5.41 -9.26
C ILE A 154 1.88 -6.43 -8.19
N TRP A 155 2.25 -7.69 -8.42
CA TRP A 155 1.98 -8.79 -7.50
C TRP A 155 3.29 -9.42 -7.05
N THR A 156 3.40 -9.75 -5.77
CA THR A 156 4.45 -10.68 -5.32
C THR A 156 4.17 -12.05 -5.91
N GLN A 157 5.23 -12.80 -6.20
CA GLN A 157 5.12 -14.12 -6.80
C GLN A 157 4.26 -15.06 -5.92
N LYS A 158 4.43 -15.00 -4.59
CA LYS A 158 3.64 -15.81 -3.65
C LYS A 158 2.16 -15.41 -3.64
N ALA A 159 1.85 -14.11 -3.68
CA ALA A 159 0.47 -13.63 -3.76
C ALA A 159 -0.21 -14.10 -5.07
N GLY A 160 0.50 -14.01 -6.20
CA GLY A 160 0.02 -14.51 -7.49
C GLY A 160 -0.26 -16.01 -7.45
N GLN A 161 0.68 -16.80 -6.92
CA GLN A 161 0.53 -18.25 -6.74
C GLN A 161 -0.68 -18.61 -5.87
N GLN A 162 -0.88 -17.94 -4.74
CA GLN A 162 -2.03 -18.19 -3.87
C GLN A 162 -3.36 -17.84 -4.57
N ALA A 163 -3.41 -16.74 -5.32
CA ALA A 163 -4.61 -16.37 -6.06
C ALA A 163 -4.94 -17.39 -7.17
N SER A 164 -3.95 -17.86 -7.92
CA SER A 164 -4.14 -18.85 -8.98
C SER A 164 -4.55 -20.23 -8.45
N HIS A 165 -3.98 -20.67 -7.33
CA HIS A 165 -4.33 -21.96 -6.71
C HIS A 165 -5.81 -22.04 -6.30
N THR A 166 -6.46 -20.91 -6.01
CA THR A 166 -7.90 -20.89 -5.69
C THR A 166 -8.80 -20.97 -6.92
N LEU A 167 -8.35 -20.49 -8.08
CA LEU A 167 -9.12 -20.51 -9.32
C LEU A 167 -9.17 -21.88 -10.02
N VAL A 168 -8.26 -22.80 -9.65
CA VAL A 168 -8.18 -24.15 -10.25
C VAL A 168 -8.95 -25.20 -9.44
N VAL A 169 -9.43 -24.85 -8.23
CA VAL A 169 -10.12 -25.77 -7.30
C VAL A 169 -11.62 -25.42 -7.16
N GLN A 170 -12.17 -24.64 -8.10
CA GLN A 170 -13.62 -24.40 -8.26
C GLN A 170 -14.15 -25.16 -9.49
#